data_AF-A0ABD1YNV5-F1
#
_entry.id   AF-A0ABD1YNV5-F1
#
_cell.length_a   1.000
_cell.length_b   1.000
_cell.length_c   1.000
_cell.angle_alpha   90.00
_cell.angle_beta   90.00
_cell.angle_gamma   90.00
#
_symmetry.space_group_name_H-M   'P 1'
#
loop_
_entity.id
_entity.type
_entity.pdbx_description
1 polymer ?
#
loop_
_entity_poly.entity_id
_entity_poly.type
_entity_poly.pdbx_seq_one_letter_code
_entity_poly.pdbx_strand_id
1 'polypeptide(L)'
;VNLQHFPARASDEFEAKRPPTFPPTFLYSLSWEDPREDDKYLQINPDDTVLTLTSGGCNALDLVYQGAGQVVSVDINPAQSYLLELKRAAVIRLSFEDVWKMFGDGIHPKFDELLRKEISPFLSQGTANF
;
A
#
# COMPACT_ATOMS: atom_id res chain seq x y z
N VAL A 1 -13.56 -18.45 5.81
CA VAL A 1 -12.58 -18.10 4.75
C VAL A 1 -11.84 -19.37 4.37
N ASN A 2 -11.78 -19.73 3.09
CA ASN A 2 -11.03 -20.91 2.66
C ASN A 2 -9.53 -20.60 2.65
N LEU A 3 -8.84 -21.00 3.71
CA LEU A 3 -7.42 -20.72 3.92
C LEU A 3 -6.49 -21.51 2.98
N GLN A 4 -7.02 -22.42 2.16
CA GLN A 4 -6.23 -23.17 1.17
C GLN A 4 -5.84 -22.34 -0.06
N HIS A 5 -6.43 -21.15 -0.24
CA HIS A 5 -6.11 -20.27 -1.38
C HIS A 5 -4.92 -19.34 -1.14
N PHE A 6 -4.40 -19.26 0.09
CA PHE A 6 -3.26 -18.41 0.40
C PHE A 6 -1.95 -19.20 0.22
N PRO A 7 -0.98 -18.67 -0.53
CA PRO A 7 0.22 -19.40 -0.95
C PRO A 7 1.22 -19.69 0.18
N ALA A 8 1.02 -19.11 1.37
CA ALA A 8 1.93 -19.20 2.50
C ALA A 8 1.17 -19.15 3.82
N ARG A 9 1.54 -20.00 4.78
CA ARG A 9 1.02 -19.99 6.16
C ARG A 9 2.10 -19.48 7.11
N ALA A 10 1.68 -18.89 8.23
CA ALA A 10 2.60 -18.44 9.28
C ALA A 10 3.44 -19.58 9.89
N SER A 11 2.99 -20.84 9.76
CA SER A 11 3.69 -22.04 10.19
C SER A 11 4.75 -22.55 9.23
N ASP A 12 4.75 -22.04 8.00
CA ASP A 12 5.63 -22.54 6.96
C ASP A 12 6.99 -21.86 7.09
N GLU A 13 8.07 -22.64 7.13
CA GLU A 13 9.42 -22.09 7.11
C GLU A 13 9.76 -21.62 5.70
N PHE A 14 9.72 -20.31 5.49
CA PHE A 14 10.17 -19.68 4.26
C PHE A 14 11.51 -18.98 4.46
N GLU A 15 12.49 -19.31 3.63
CA GLU A 15 13.69 -18.49 3.47
C GLU A 15 13.34 -17.30 2.57
N ALA A 16 12.75 -16.25 3.16
CA ALA A 16 12.35 -15.05 2.43
C ALA A 16 13.60 -14.25 1.99
N LYS A 17 14.13 -14.58 0.81
CA LYS A 17 15.21 -13.83 0.17
C LYS A 17 14.65 -12.62 -0.57
N ARG A 18 15.08 -11.42 -0.19
CA ARG A 18 14.78 -10.17 -0.92
C ARG A 18 15.14 -10.37 -2.41
N PRO A 19 14.23 -10.07 -3.35
CA PRO A 19 14.55 -10.12 -4.78
C PRO A 19 15.75 -9.20 -5.10
N PRO A 20 16.69 -9.62 -5.96
CA PRO A 20 17.91 -8.84 -6.24
C PRO A 20 17.63 -7.42 -6.73
N THR A 21 16.51 -7.23 -7.43
CA THR A 21 16.06 -5.97 -8.01
C THR A 21 15.43 -5.00 -7.02
N PHE A 22 15.03 -5.46 -5.84
CA PHE A 22 14.46 -4.58 -4.81
C PHE A 22 15.58 -3.92 -4.03
N PRO A 23 15.59 -2.60 -3.81
CA PRO A 23 16.64 -1.99 -2.99
C PRO A 23 16.58 -2.56 -1.56
N PRO A 24 17.73 -2.68 -0.87
CA PRO A 24 17.78 -3.21 0.51
C PRO A 24 16.99 -2.36 1.50
N THR A 25 16.65 -1.12 1.11
CA THR A 25 15.80 -0.23 1.88
C THR A 25 14.33 -0.63 1.82
N PHE A 26 13.83 -1.33 0.79
CA PHE A 26 12.42 -1.71 0.70
C PHE A 26 12.11 -2.91 1.60
N LEU A 27 11.39 -2.67 2.70
CA LEU A 27 11.20 -3.66 3.76
C LEU A 27 9.98 -4.56 3.53
N TYR A 28 8.84 -3.98 3.14
CA TYR A 28 7.58 -4.69 2.91
C TYR A 28 6.66 -3.86 2.01
N SER A 29 5.78 -4.53 1.25
CA SER A 29 4.85 -3.90 0.29
C SER A 29 3.41 -3.76 0.82
N LEU A 30 3.09 -4.44 1.92
CA LEU A 30 1.76 -4.52 2.53
C LEU A 30 1.88 -4.81 4.02
N SER A 31 0.96 -4.24 4.80
CA SER A 31 0.73 -4.61 6.19
C SER A 31 -0.15 -5.86 6.25
N TRP A 32 0.11 -6.73 7.22
CA TRP A 32 -0.64 -7.97 7.44
C TRP A 32 -1.72 -7.84 8.51
N GLU A 33 -1.88 -6.65 9.08
CA GLU A 33 -2.91 -6.33 10.06
C GLU A 33 -4.31 -6.35 9.43
N ASP A 34 -5.31 -6.83 10.17
CA ASP A 34 -6.70 -6.80 9.73
C ASP A 34 -7.36 -5.49 10.20
N PRO A 35 -7.58 -4.51 9.30
CA PRO A 35 -8.11 -3.20 9.69
C PRO A 35 -9.51 -3.27 10.31
N ARG A 36 -10.26 -4.35 10.06
CA ARG A 36 -11.62 -4.54 10.60
C ARG A 36 -11.62 -4.81 12.10
N GLU A 37 -10.52 -5.33 12.64
CA GLU A 37 -10.39 -5.47 14.09
C GLU A 37 -10.07 -4.12 14.72
N ASP A 38 -9.21 -3.31 14.09
CA ASP A 38 -8.85 -1.97 14.58
C ASP A 38 -10.06 -1.03 14.59
N ASP A 39 -10.88 -1.04 13.55
CA ASP A 39 -12.09 -0.21 13.42
C ASP A 39 -13.03 -0.32 14.63
N LYS A 40 -13.20 -1.54 15.18
CA LYS A 40 -14.06 -1.80 16.34
C LYS A 40 -13.64 -1.01 17.58
N TYR A 41 -12.35 -0.71 17.70
CA TYR A 41 -11.77 -0.08 18.89
C TYR A 41 -11.36 1.37 18.66
N LEU A 42 -10.87 1.70 17.46
CA LEU A 42 -10.41 3.05 17.13
C LEU A 42 -11.58 4.01 16.91
N GLN A 43 -12.68 3.54 16.30
CA GLN A 43 -13.88 4.35 16.05
C GLN A 43 -13.57 5.69 15.38
N ILE A 44 -12.74 5.62 14.33
CA ILE A 44 -12.26 6.79 13.60
C ILE A 44 -13.43 7.59 13.04
N ASN A 45 -13.33 8.92 13.16
CA ASN A 45 -14.36 9.85 12.70
C ASN A 45 -13.75 11.05 11.94
N PRO A 46 -14.59 11.85 11.23
CA PRO A 46 -14.12 12.98 10.43
C PRO A 46 -13.43 14.11 11.19
N ASP A 47 -13.58 14.20 12.51
CA ASP A 47 -12.90 15.20 13.34
C ASP A 47 -11.49 14.74 13.78
N ASP A 48 -11.13 13.48 13.52
CA ASP A 48 -9.84 12.92 13.92
C ASP A 48 -8.70 13.28 12.97
N THR A 49 -7.54 13.54 13.58
CA THR A 49 -6.23 13.59 12.90
C THR A 49 -5.38 12.43 13.40
N VAL A 50 -5.09 11.47 12.52
CA VAL A 50 -4.41 10.22 12.87
C VAL A 50 -2.96 10.25 12.40
N LEU A 51 -2.02 9.97 13.30
CA LEU A 51 -0.62 9.74 12.96
C LEU A 51 -0.36 8.22 12.88
N THR A 52 0.22 7.78 11.76
CA THR A 52 0.53 6.36 11.56
C THR A 52 1.88 6.16 10.89
N LEU A 53 2.48 5.00 11.12
CA LEU A 53 3.64 4.56 10.35
C LEU A 53 3.19 4.19 8.94
N THR A 54 3.94 4.59 7.92
CA THR A 54 3.52 4.34 6.53
C THR A 54 3.30 2.86 6.27
N SER A 55 4.21 1.99 6.71
CA SER A 55 3.99 0.55 6.74
C SER A 55 3.42 -0.05 5.42
N GLY A 56 3.97 0.34 4.25
CA GLY A 56 3.45 -0.07 2.94
C GLY A 56 2.19 0.69 2.47
N GLY A 57 1.66 1.59 3.27
CA GLY A 57 0.62 2.56 2.95
C GLY A 57 -0.82 2.08 3.02
N CYS A 58 -1.07 0.77 3.19
CA CYS A 58 -2.43 0.24 3.20
C CYS A 58 -3.24 0.69 4.43
N ASN A 59 -2.66 0.64 5.63
CA ASN A 59 -3.36 1.07 6.85
C ASN A 59 -3.62 2.59 6.82
N ALA A 60 -2.69 3.38 6.28
CA ALA A 60 -2.89 4.82 6.11
C ALA A 60 -4.09 5.14 5.20
N LEU A 61 -4.23 4.42 4.07
CA LEU A 61 -5.38 4.57 3.18
C LEU A 61 -6.67 4.02 3.80
N ASP A 62 -6.58 2.95 4.59
CA ASP A 62 -7.71 2.38 5.29
C ASP A 62 -8.28 3.32 6.36
N LEU A 63 -7.43 4.01 7.13
CA LEU A 63 -7.86 5.06 8.08
C LEU A 63 -8.60 6.20 7.38
N VAL A 64 -8.18 6.59 6.17
CA VAL A 64 -8.92 7.56 5.35
C VAL A 64 -10.27 6.98 4.92
N TYR A 65 -10.32 5.71 4.53
CA TYR A 65 -11.55 5.02 4.15
C TYR A 65 -12.54 4.89 5.33
N GLN A 66 -12.05 4.67 6.55
CA GLN A 66 -12.85 4.67 7.78
C GLN A 66 -13.46 6.05 8.09
N GLY A 67 -12.90 7.12 7.51
CA GLY A 67 -13.48 8.46 7.57
C GLY A 67 -12.66 9.47 8.35
N ALA A 68 -11.38 9.20 8.64
CA ALA A 68 -10.49 10.18 9.28
C ALA A 68 -10.48 11.51 8.50
N GLY A 69 -10.59 12.64 9.20
CA GLY A 69 -10.46 13.96 8.59
C GLY A 69 -9.06 14.23 8.03
N GLN A 70 -8.04 13.73 8.72
CA GLN A 70 -6.66 13.79 8.27
C GLN A 70 -5.86 12.56 8.73
N VAL A 71 -5.04 12.02 7.82
CA VAL A 71 -4.05 10.99 8.14
C VAL A 71 -2.67 11.51 7.80
N VAL A 72 -1.79 11.54 8.80
CA VAL A 72 -0.37 11.86 8.67
C VAL A 72 0.41 10.55 8.72
N SER A 73 0.99 10.17 7.59
CA SER A 73 1.78 8.94 7.45
C SER A 73 3.27 9.28 7.47
N VAL A 74 4.04 8.63 8.35
CA VAL A 74 5.48 8.87 8.49
C VAL A 74 6.29 7.59 8.34
N ASP A 75 7.44 7.69 7.67
CA ASP A 75 8.40 6.59 7.56
C ASP A 75 9.82 7.14 7.48
N ILE A 76 10.78 6.41 8.05
CA ILE A 76 12.20 6.71 7.91
C ILE A 76 12.74 6.28 6.54
N ASN A 77 12.11 5.26 5.93
CA ASN A 77 12.45 4.78 4.62
C ASN A 77 11.60 5.51 3.56
N PRO A 78 12.22 6.37 2.73
CA PRO A 78 11.48 7.14 1.74
C PRO A 78 10.76 6.25 0.72
N ALA A 79 11.26 5.04 0.46
CA ALA A 79 10.62 4.08 -0.45
C ALA A 79 9.18 3.72 -0.01
N GLN A 80 8.92 3.67 1.29
CA GLN A 80 7.56 3.39 1.81
C GLN A 80 6.61 4.55 1.53
N SER A 81 7.07 5.79 1.73
CA SER A 81 6.31 6.99 1.42
C SER A 81 6.03 7.11 -0.09
N TYR A 82 7.00 6.74 -0.93
CA TYR A 82 6.82 6.71 -2.38
C TYR A 82 5.81 5.64 -2.81
N LEU A 83 5.83 4.45 -2.20
CA LEU A 83 4.82 3.43 -2.45
C LEU A 83 3.41 3.88 -2.03
N LEU A 84 3.27 4.56 -0.89
CA LEU A 84 2.00 5.14 -0.48
C LEU A 84 1.50 6.17 -1.50
N GLU A 85 2.37 7.06 -1.97
CA GLU A 85 2.01 8.04 -2.99
C GLU A 85 1.53 7.37 -4.28
N LEU A 86 2.25 6.33 -4.74
CA LEU A 86 1.87 5.51 -5.89
C LEU A 86 0.49 4.86 -5.71
N LYS A 87 0.24 4.22 -4.56
CA LYS A 87 -1.06 3.58 -4.25
C LYS A 87 -2.18 4.59 -4.21
N ARG A 88 -1.98 5.73 -3.55
CA ARG A 88 -2.96 6.83 -3.50
C ARG A 88 -3.31 7.32 -4.90
N ALA A 89 -2.31 7.60 -5.73
CA ALA A 89 -2.54 8.05 -7.10
C ALA A 89 -3.28 6.99 -7.92
N ALA A 90 -2.91 5.72 -7.82
CA ALA A 90 -3.58 4.62 -8.52
C ALA A 90 -5.06 4.49 -8.11
N VAL A 91 -5.38 4.52 -6.81
CA VAL A 91 -6.76 4.44 -6.30
C VAL A 91 -7.64 5.61 -6.78
N ILE A 92 -7.07 6.80 -6.95
CA ILE A 92 -7.80 7.98 -7.45
C ILE A 92 -8.00 7.93 -8.97
N ARG A 93 -7.06 7.33 -9.72
CA ARG A 93 -6.94 7.50 -11.17
C ARG A 93 -7.37 6.29 -11.99
N LEU A 94 -7.27 5.09 -11.43
CA LEU A 94 -7.51 3.85 -12.15
C LEU A 94 -8.83 3.21 -11.74
N SER A 95 -9.30 2.25 -12.54
CA SER A 95 -10.41 1.41 -12.12
C SER A 95 -9.98 0.46 -11.00
N PHE A 96 -10.95 -0.03 -10.24
CA PHE A 96 -10.69 -1.05 -9.22
C PHE A 96 -9.97 -2.28 -9.79
N GLU A 97 -10.34 -2.76 -10.98
CA GLU A 97 -9.68 -3.94 -11.57
C GLU A 97 -8.20 -3.70 -11.86
N ASP A 98 -7.84 -2.50 -12.30
CA ASP A 98 -6.44 -2.18 -12.61
C ASP A 98 -5.62 -1.96 -11.32
N VAL A 99 -6.22 -1.34 -10.29
CA VAL A 99 -5.61 -1.26 -8.94
C VAL A 99 -5.40 -2.67 -8.38
N TRP A 100 -6.39 -3.54 -8.49
CA TRP A 100 -6.31 -4.91 -7.98
C TRP A 100 -5.22 -5.72 -8.69
N LYS A 101 -5.15 -5.67 -10.03
CA LYS A 101 -4.05 -6.33 -10.76
C LYS A 101 -2.68 -5.81 -10.34
N MET A 102 -2.57 -4.49 -10.13
CA MET A 102 -1.30 -3.85 -9.78
C MET A 102 -0.79 -4.24 -8.39
N PHE A 103 -1.67 -4.25 -7.37
CA PHE A 103 -1.26 -4.44 -5.97
C PHE A 103 -1.77 -5.72 -5.31
N GLY A 104 -2.95 -6.20 -5.69
CA GLY A 104 -3.54 -7.44 -5.18
C GLY A 104 -2.91 -8.67 -5.83
N ASP A 105 -2.97 -8.74 -7.17
CA ASP A 105 -2.33 -9.83 -7.92
C ASP A 105 -0.82 -9.61 -8.07
N GLY A 106 -0.36 -8.36 -7.91
CA GLY A 106 1.06 -7.98 -8.00
C GLY A 106 1.63 -8.01 -9.43
N ILE A 107 0.77 -8.18 -10.44
CA ILE A 107 1.17 -8.21 -11.85
C ILE A 107 0.10 -7.59 -12.74
N HIS A 108 0.50 -6.63 -13.56
CA HIS A 108 -0.38 -5.99 -14.51
C HIS A 108 0.25 -5.94 -15.91
N PRO A 109 -0.39 -6.52 -16.96
CA PRO A 109 0.17 -6.55 -18.32
C PRO A 109 0.41 -5.18 -18.98
N LYS A 110 -0.19 -4.12 -18.43
CA LYS A 110 -0.13 -2.74 -18.93
C LYS A 110 0.45 -1.79 -17.89
N PHE A 111 1.13 -2.33 -16.87
CA PHE A 111 1.67 -1.55 -15.74
C PHE A 111 2.42 -0.31 -16.23
N ASP A 112 3.36 -0.51 -17.14
CA ASP A 112 4.20 0.49 -17.76
C ASP A 112 3.44 1.64 -18.42
N GLU A 113 2.33 1.33 -19.11
CA GLU A 113 1.50 2.32 -19.78
C GLU A 113 0.68 3.12 -18.76
N LEU A 114 0.03 2.42 -17.82
CA LEU A 114 -0.78 3.03 -16.77
C LEU A 114 0.05 3.91 -15.86
N LEU A 115 1.23 3.43 -15.45
CA LEU A 115 2.18 4.19 -14.65
C LEU A 115 2.52 5.49 -15.37
N ARG A 116 3.02 5.42 -16.62
CA ARG A 116 3.49 6.62 -17.34
C ARG A 116 2.38 7.60 -17.70
N LYS A 117 1.21 7.12 -18.15
CA LYS A 117 0.15 8.00 -18.67
C LYS A 117 -0.82 8.47 -17.59
N GLU A 118 -1.24 7.57 -16.71
CA GLU A 118 -2.35 7.84 -15.79
C GLU A 118 -1.90 8.22 -14.38
N ILE A 119 -0.71 7.76 -13.96
CA ILE A 119 -0.24 7.92 -12.57
C ILE A 119 0.91 8.93 -12.45
N SER A 120 1.99 8.78 -13.23
CA SER A 120 3.22 9.59 -13.13
C SER A 120 3.00 11.11 -13.12
N PRO A 121 2.04 11.69 -13.88
CA PRO A 121 1.78 13.13 -13.82
C PRO A 121 1.32 13.65 -12.44
N PHE A 122 0.90 12.76 -11.53
CA PHE A 122 0.38 13.09 -10.20
C PHE A 122 1.32 12.67 -9.07
N LEU A 123 2.52 12.18 -9.41
CA LEU A 123 3.53 11.79 -8.44
C LEU A 123 4.51 12.94 -8.22
N SER A 124 5.02 13.05 -6.99
CA SER A 124 6.18 13.86 -6.70
C SER A 124 7.40 13.40 -7.49
N GLN A 125 8.35 14.33 -7.70
CA GLN A 125 9.60 14.01 -8.39
C GLN A 125 10.40 12.91 -7.68
N GLY A 126 10.31 12.84 -6.34
CA GLY A 126 10.97 11.79 -5.54
C GLY A 126 10.43 10.40 -5.89
N THR A 127 9.10 10.26 -5.91
CA THR A 127 8.44 8.99 -6.25
C THR A 127 8.64 8.62 -7.72
N ALA A 128 8.61 9.59 -8.64
CA ALA A 128 8.80 9.32 -10.07
C ALA A 128 10.22 8.85 -10.43
N ASN A 129 11.22 9.18 -9.60
CA ASN A 129 12.64 8.89 -9.85
C ASN A 129 13.20 7.72 -9.02
N PHE A 130 12.41 7.18 -8.10
CA PHE A 130 12.80 6.05 -7.25
C PHE A 130 12.69 4.73 -7.99
#